data_AF-A0A8F9WUI4-F1
#
_entry.id   AF-A0A8F9WUI4-F1
#
_cell.length_a   1.000
_cell.length_b   1.000
_cell.length_c   1.000
_cell.angle_alpha   90.00
_cell.angle_beta   90.00
_cell.angle_gamma   90.00
#
_symmetry.space_group_name_H-M   'P 1'
#
loop_
_entity.id
_entity.type
_entity.pdbx_description
1 polymer ?
#
loop_
_entity_poly.entity_id
_entity_poly.type
_entity_poly.pdbx_seq_one_letter_code
_entity_poly.pdbx_strand_id
1 'polypeptide(L)'
;EDLRIPTAYVKTFQGPPHGIQVERDKLNKYGRPLLGCTIKPKLGLSAKNYGRAVYECLRGGLDFTKDDENVNSQPFMRWRDRFLFCAEAIYKAQAETGEIKG
;
A
#
# COMPACT_ATOMS: atom_id res chain seq x y z
N GLU A 1 21.64 -12.44 21.18
CA GLU A 1 20.58 -13.31 21.76
C GLU A 1 19.56 -13.62 20.67
N ASP A 2 19.02 -14.83 20.66
CA ASP A 2 18.01 -15.30 19.69
C ASP A 2 17.07 -16.31 20.39
N LEU A 3 15.84 -16.48 19.90
CA LEU A 3 14.83 -17.36 20.46
C LEU A 3 14.48 -18.49 19.50
N ARG A 4 14.83 -19.73 19.88
CA ARG A 4 14.37 -20.92 19.17
C ARG A 4 12.99 -21.34 19.65
N ILE A 5 11.97 -21.08 18.84
CA ILE A 5 10.59 -21.45 19.14
C ILE A 5 10.34 -22.94 18.76
N PRO A 6 9.80 -23.78 19.66
CA PRO A 6 9.50 -25.18 19.35
C PRO A 6 8.48 -25.33 18.21
N THR A 7 8.69 -26.31 17.33
CA THR A 7 7.82 -26.54 16.15
C THR A 7 6.36 -26.76 16.53
N ALA A 8 6.08 -27.43 17.66
CA ALA A 8 4.71 -27.64 18.14
C ALA A 8 3.98 -26.31 18.42
N TYR A 9 4.71 -25.30 18.92
CA TYR A 9 4.18 -23.97 19.17
C TYR A 9 4.10 -23.14 17.88
N VAL A 10 5.13 -23.17 17.02
CA VAL A 10 5.09 -22.47 15.72
C VAL A 10 3.87 -22.90 14.89
N LYS A 11 3.52 -24.19 14.92
CA LYS A 11 2.37 -24.75 14.19
C LYS A 11 1.00 -24.28 14.68
N THR A 12 0.90 -23.57 15.81
CA THR A 12 -0.37 -22.95 16.25
C THR A 12 -0.63 -21.59 15.59
N PHE A 13 0.33 -21.04 14.86
CA PHE A 13 0.22 -19.76 14.16
C PHE A 13 0.00 -19.99 12.67
N GLN A 14 -0.85 -19.16 12.04
CA GLN A 14 -1.13 -19.24 10.60
C GLN A 14 0.03 -18.72 9.74
N GLY A 15 0.86 -17.83 10.31
CA GLY A 15 1.88 -17.12 9.54
C GLY A 15 1.28 -16.11 8.56
N PRO A 16 2.08 -15.61 7.60
CA PRO A 16 1.63 -14.63 6.61
C PRO A 16 0.63 -15.25 5.62
N PRO A 17 -0.53 -14.63 5.36
CA PRO A 17 -1.54 -15.17 4.45
C PRO A 17 -1.11 -15.17 2.98
N HIS A 18 -0.22 -14.26 2.57
CA HIS A 18 0.32 -14.20 1.21
C HIS A 18 1.82 -14.48 1.19
N GLY A 19 2.59 -13.85 2.08
CA GLY A 19 4.05 -13.91 2.04
C GLY A 19 4.61 -13.35 0.72
N ILE A 20 5.88 -13.60 0.45
CA ILE A 20 6.59 -12.97 -0.67
C ILE A 20 6.08 -13.48 -2.03
N GLN A 21 5.85 -14.79 -2.16
CA GLN A 21 5.51 -15.40 -3.45
C GLN A 21 4.14 -14.92 -3.94
N VAL A 22 3.11 -15.05 -3.10
CA VAL A 22 1.74 -14.67 -3.50
C VAL A 22 1.63 -13.17 -3.78
N GLU A 23 2.31 -12.31 -3.03
CA GLU A 23 2.34 -10.87 -3.35
C GLU A 23 2.98 -10.59 -4.71
N ARG A 24 4.07 -11.28 -5.06
CA ARG A 24 4.70 -11.13 -6.39
C ARG A 24 3.80 -11.61 -7.51
N ASP A 25 3.11 -12.72 -7.30
CA ASP A 25 2.16 -13.28 -8.26
C ASP A 25 0.96 -12.35 -8.47
N LYS A 26 0.41 -11.81 -7.38
CA LYS A 26 -0.69 -10.84 -7.44
C LYS A 26 -0.32 -9.55 -8.16
N LEU A 27 0.93 -9.11 -8.04
CA LEU A 27 1.41 -7.88 -8.67
C LEU A 27 2.02 -8.11 -10.06
N ASN A 28 2.24 -9.36 -10.47
CA ASN A 28 3.00 -9.75 -11.66
C ASN A 28 4.39 -9.07 -11.73
N LYS A 29 5.12 -9.06 -10.61
CA LYS A 29 6.42 -8.34 -10.47
C LYS A 29 7.52 -9.24 -9.91
N TYR A 30 8.45 -9.61 -10.80
CA TYR A 30 9.53 -10.56 -10.52
C TYR A 30 10.90 -9.93 -10.77
N GLY A 31 11.95 -10.53 -10.19
CA GLY A 31 13.34 -10.15 -10.45
C GLY A 31 13.77 -8.76 -9.94
N ARG A 32 12.85 -7.97 -9.35
CA ARG A 32 13.13 -6.65 -8.79
C ARG A 32 12.51 -6.43 -7.41
N PRO A 33 13.05 -5.49 -6.61
CA PRO A 33 12.37 -4.96 -5.43
C PRO A 33 11.05 -4.25 -5.79
N LEU A 34 10.15 -4.20 -4.82
CA LEU A 34 8.92 -3.39 -4.91
C LEU A 34 9.20 -1.99 -4.35
N LEU A 35 8.73 -0.96 -5.03
CA LEU A 35 8.93 0.43 -4.67
C LEU A 35 7.64 1.01 -4.09
N GLY A 36 7.75 1.66 -2.93
CA GLY A 36 6.63 2.38 -2.35
C GLY A 36 7.04 3.63 -1.61
N CYS A 37 6.08 4.54 -1.39
CA CYS A 37 6.32 5.77 -0.64
C CYS A 37 5.18 6.07 0.34
N THR A 38 5.49 6.82 1.39
CA THR A 38 4.46 7.43 2.25
C THR A 38 4.09 8.80 1.70
N ILE A 39 2.80 9.09 1.57
CA ILE A 39 2.34 10.39 1.06
C ILE A 39 2.74 11.51 2.03
N LYS A 40 3.15 12.65 1.46
CA LYS A 40 3.54 13.86 2.21
C LYS A 40 2.77 15.10 1.70
N PRO A 41 2.52 16.13 2.54
CA PRO A 41 2.88 16.21 3.96
C PRO A 41 2.16 15.15 4.80
N LYS A 42 2.77 14.82 5.95
CA LYS A 42 2.33 13.74 6.83
C LYS A 42 0.83 13.83 7.17
N LEU A 43 0.35 15.04 7.47
CA LEU A 43 -1.04 15.35 7.78
C LEU A 43 -1.43 16.66 7.09
N GLY A 44 -2.75 16.92 7.01
CA GLY A 44 -3.31 18.19 6.55
C GLY A 44 -3.73 18.22 5.08
N LEU A 45 -3.50 17.15 4.32
CA LEU A 45 -4.11 17.01 2.99
C LEU A 45 -5.60 16.67 3.12
N SER A 46 -6.42 17.28 2.27
CA SER A 46 -7.79 16.81 2.04
C SER A 46 -7.77 15.47 1.30
N ALA A 47 -8.84 14.69 1.42
CA ALA A 47 -8.96 13.39 0.79
C ALA A 47 -8.72 13.43 -0.74
N LYS A 48 -9.26 14.46 -1.41
CA LYS A 48 -9.10 14.65 -2.86
C LYS A 48 -7.65 14.97 -3.25
N ASN A 49 -6.98 15.84 -2.49
CA ASN A 49 -5.56 16.16 -2.75
C ASN A 49 -4.66 14.96 -2.45
N TYR A 50 -5.01 14.16 -1.45
CA TYR A 50 -4.34 12.92 -1.13
C TYR A 50 -4.43 11.92 -2.30
N GLY A 51 -5.64 11.70 -2.84
CA GLY A 51 -5.83 10.87 -4.04
C GLY A 51 -5.04 11.35 -5.25
N ARG A 52 -4.95 12.68 -5.46
CA ARG A 52 -4.09 13.24 -6.53
C ARG A 52 -2.61 12.90 -6.31
N ALA A 53 -2.10 13.04 -5.08
CA ALA A 53 -0.72 12.68 -4.77
C ALA A 53 -0.45 11.18 -5.00
N VAL A 54 -1.40 10.31 -4.59
CA VAL A 54 -1.35 8.87 -4.86
C VAL A 54 -1.26 8.59 -6.36
N TYR A 55 -2.10 9.23 -7.17
CA TYR A 55 -2.09 9.07 -8.62
C TYR A 55 -0.72 9.41 -9.23
N GLU A 56 -0.17 10.59 -8.93
CA GLU A 56 1.11 11.03 -9.49
C GLU A 56 2.26 10.06 -9.10
N CYS A 57 2.27 9.60 -7.85
CA CYS A 57 3.24 8.64 -7.35
C CYS A 57 3.18 7.29 -8.10
N LEU A 58 1.97 6.72 -8.24
CA LEU A 58 1.79 5.41 -8.88
C LEU A 58 2.02 5.48 -10.40
N ARG A 59 1.50 6.53 -11.04
CA ARG A 59 1.73 6.83 -12.45
C ARG A 59 3.21 7.05 -12.76
N GLY A 60 3.95 7.64 -11.82
CA GLY A 60 5.39 7.87 -11.89
C GLY A 60 6.27 6.62 -11.72
N GLY A 61 5.68 5.44 -11.50
CA GLY A 61 6.41 4.17 -11.48
C GLY A 61 6.54 3.52 -10.10
N LEU A 62 5.96 4.08 -9.04
CA LEU A 62 5.85 3.36 -7.77
C LEU A 62 4.87 2.18 -7.90
N ASP A 63 5.13 1.13 -7.14
CA ASP A 63 4.24 -0.02 -7.03
C ASP A 63 3.17 0.22 -5.97
N PHE A 64 3.56 0.91 -4.89
CA PHE A 64 2.70 1.21 -3.75
C PHE A 64 2.78 2.66 -3.30
N THR A 65 1.68 3.12 -2.74
CA THR A 65 1.69 4.24 -1.78
C THR A 65 1.21 3.76 -0.42
N LYS A 66 1.52 4.49 0.64
CA LYS A 66 0.98 4.19 1.97
C LYS A 66 0.57 5.44 2.74
N ASP A 67 -0.44 5.23 3.56
CA ASP A 67 -0.77 6.12 4.67
C ASP A 67 0.40 6.20 5.65
N ASP A 68 0.60 7.39 6.21
CA ASP A 68 1.50 7.58 7.33
C ASP A 68 0.87 6.98 8.61
N GLU A 69 1.66 6.53 9.58
CA GLU A 69 1.15 5.77 10.75
C GLU A 69 0.16 6.55 11.63
N ASN A 70 0.12 7.88 11.50
CA ASN A 70 -0.79 8.75 12.21
C ASN A 70 -1.92 9.32 11.33
N VAL A 71 -2.12 8.79 10.12
CA VAL A 71 -3.29 9.06 9.27
C VAL A 71 -4.38 8.03 9.60
N ASN A 72 -5.52 8.50 10.11
CA ASN A 72 -6.61 7.63 10.55
C ASN A 72 -7.92 8.16 9.95
N SER A 73 -8.67 8.98 10.68
CA SER A 73 -9.94 9.56 10.23
C SER A 73 -10.17 10.93 10.86
N GLN A 74 -9.19 11.81 10.68
CA GLN A 74 -9.22 13.19 11.16
C GLN A 74 -10.28 14.03 10.44
N PRO A 75 -10.75 15.15 11.03
CA PRO A 75 -11.77 16.01 10.40
C PRO A 75 -11.42 16.50 8.99
N PHE A 76 -10.15 16.75 8.71
CA PHE A 76 -9.69 17.21 7.38
C PHE A 76 -9.63 16.09 6.33
N MET A 77 -9.70 14.82 6.75
CA MET A 77 -9.62 13.66 5.86
C MET A 77 -10.25 12.43 6.51
N ARG A 78 -11.57 12.31 6.41
CA ARG A 78 -12.29 11.12 6.86
C ARG A 78 -11.86 9.91 6.04
N TRP A 79 -11.73 8.76 6.70
CA TRP A 79 -11.17 7.55 6.08
C TRP A 79 -11.94 7.13 4.83
N ARG A 80 -13.26 7.25 4.84
CA ARG A 80 -14.12 6.82 3.73
C ARG A 80 -13.82 7.63 2.47
N ASP A 81 -13.74 8.95 2.60
CA ASP A 81 -13.43 9.83 1.47
C ASP A 81 -12.01 9.58 0.96
N ARG A 82 -11.04 9.40 1.87
CA ARG A 82 -9.66 9.06 1.50
C ARG A 82 -9.62 7.78 0.68
N PHE A 83 -10.25 6.71 1.16
CA PHE A 83 -10.24 5.41 0.49
C PHE A 83 -10.88 5.48 -0.89
N LEU A 84 -11.98 6.24 -1.03
CA LEU A 84 -12.63 6.45 -2.32
C LEU A 84 -11.70 7.14 -3.33
N PHE A 85 -11.08 8.27 -2.96
CA PHE A 85 -10.19 8.99 -3.88
C PHE A 85 -8.87 8.24 -4.16
N CYS A 86 -8.34 7.48 -3.18
CA CYS A 86 -7.19 6.62 -3.42
C CYS A 86 -7.51 5.47 -4.38
N ALA A 87 -8.68 4.82 -4.24
CA ALA A 87 -9.09 3.76 -5.14
C ALA A 87 -9.25 4.28 -6.58
N GLU A 88 -9.88 5.44 -6.76
CA GLU A 88 -9.97 6.10 -8.07
C GLU A 88 -8.59 6.36 -8.68
N ALA A 89 -7.65 6.89 -7.88
CA ALA A 89 -6.27 7.14 -8.29
C ALA A 89 -5.53 5.85 -8.69
N ILE A 90 -5.68 4.77 -7.92
CA ILE A 90 -5.09 3.46 -8.19
C ILE A 90 -5.61 2.92 -9.51
N TYR A 91 -6.94 2.84 -9.70
CA TYR A 91 -7.52 2.29 -10.93
C TYR A 91 -7.15 3.12 -12.16
N LYS A 92 -7.13 4.44 -12.04
CA LYS A 92 -6.68 5.32 -13.12
C LYS A 92 -5.21 5.07 -13.48
N ALA A 93 -4.32 5.01 -12.49
CA ALA A 93 -2.90 4.73 -12.72
C ALA A 93 -2.70 3.34 -13.36
N GLN A 94 -3.41 2.32 -12.88
CA GLN A 94 -3.37 0.97 -13.46
C GLN A 94 -3.80 0.96 -14.93
N ALA A 95 -4.91 1.65 -15.26
CA ALA A 95 -5.41 1.73 -16.62
C ALA A 95 -4.43 2.44 -17.56
N GLU A 96 -3.73 3.48 -17.10
CA GLU A 96 -2.82 4.26 -17.91
C GLU A 96 -1.41 3.65 -18.04
N THR A 97 -0.92 2.93 -17.02
CA THR A 97 0.43 2.31 -17.06
C THR A 97 0.41 0.86 -17.49
N GLY A 98 -0.75 0.18 -17.44
CA GLY A 98 -0.86 -1.26 -17.69
C GLY A 98 -0.21 -2.13 -16.60
N GLU A 99 0.15 -1.56 -15.45
CA GLU A 99 0.76 -2.27 -14.33
C GLU A 99 -0.20 -2.33 -13.14
N ILE A 100 -0.09 -3.37 -12.31
CA ILE A 100 -0.83 -3.47 -11.05
C ILE A 100 -0.23 -2.49 -10.03
N LYS A 101 -1.07 -1.74 -9.31
CA LYS A 101 -0.70 -0.70 -8.34
C LYS A 101 -1.46 -0.89 -7.03
N GLY A 102 -0.95 -0.34 -5.93
CA GLY A 102 -1.61 -0.41 -4.61
C GLY A 102 -1.37 0.79 -3.71
#